data_AF-A0A438IBV0-F1
#
_entry.id   AF-A0A438IBV0-F1
#
_cell.length_a   1.000
_cell.length_b   1.000
_cell.length_c   1.000
_cell.angle_alpha   90.00
_cell.angle_beta   90.00
_cell.angle_gamma   90.00
#
_symmetry.space_group_name_H-M   'P 1'
#
loop_
_entity.id
_entity.type
_entity.pdbx_description
1 polymer ?
#
loop_
_entity_poly.entity_id
_entity_poly.type
_entity_poly.pdbx_seq_one_letter_code
_entity_poly.pdbx_strand_id
1 'polypeptide(L)' 'MHQTRKRIEKSNSKANLAEAEVITTVISLRSTPVIGKGKVLFKLTFGKVLALSDVLHVPDIRWNLVSVSLLGKAGVRI' A
#
# COMPACT_ATOMS: atom_id res chain seq x y z
N MET A 1 43.81 23.69 -16.89
CA MET A 1 42.57 22.98 -17.27
C MET A 1 42.12 22.12 -16.11
N HIS A 2 40.82 22.15 -15.84
CA HIS A 2 40.12 21.68 -14.65
C HIS A 2 39.33 20.41 -14.99
N GLN A 3 39.30 19.38 -14.12
CA GLN A 3 38.08 18.57 -13.93
C GLN A 3 38.12 17.78 -12.61
N THR A 4 37.22 18.15 -11.72
CA THR A 4 36.94 17.57 -10.40
C THR A 4 36.22 16.23 -10.52
N ARG A 5 36.67 15.21 -9.76
CA ARG A 5 36.06 13.88 -9.69
C ARG A 5 34.66 13.98 -9.04
N LYS A 6 33.61 13.62 -9.77
CA LYS A 6 32.25 13.50 -9.22
C LYS A 6 32.13 12.24 -8.36
N ARG A 7 31.91 12.42 -7.05
CA ARG A 7 31.48 11.35 -6.15
C ARG A 7 29.99 11.12 -6.39
N ILE A 8 29.64 10.04 -7.07
CA ILE A 8 28.23 9.63 -7.19
C ILE A 8 27.86 8.99 -5.86
N GLU A 9 27.06 9.69 -5.08
CA GLU A 9 26.38 9.12 -3.93
C GLU A 9 25.46 8.01 -4.43
N LYS A 10 25.82 6.77 -4.11
CA LYS A 10 24.89 5.65 -4.19
C LYS A 10 23.81 5.95 -3.14
N SER A 11 22.68 6.54 -3.56
CA SER A 11 21.54 6.72 -2.65
C SER A 11 21.16 5.34 -2.15
N ASN A 12 21.32 5.14 -0.86
CA ASN A 12 20.96 3.91 -0.19
C ASN A 12 19.46 3.68 -0.44
N SER A 13 19.11 2.73 -1.30
CA SER A 13 17.75 2.18 -1.36
C SER A 13 17.54 1.29 -0.14
N LYS A 14 17.64 1.89 1.05
CA LYS A 14 17.49 1.21 2.32
C LYS A 14 16.13 1.60 2.88
N ALA A 15 15.25 0.58 2.89
CA ALA A 15 13.95 0.53 3.53
C ALA A 15 12.86 1.38 2.82
N ASN A 16 11.69 0.86 2.44
CA ASN A 16 10.87 -0.12 3.11
C ASN A 16 10.02 -0.89 2.08
N LEU A 17 10.40 -2.14 1.76
CA LEU A 17 9.48 -3.13 1.17
C LEU A 17 9.07 -4.18 2.22
N ALA A 18 9.37 -3.94 3.49
CA ALA A 18 9.18 -4.92 4.56
C ALA A 18 8.26 -4.39 5.64
N GLU A 19 7.08 -3.91 5.26
CA GLU A 19 5.89 -3.98 6.12
C GLU A 19 4.72 -4.38 5.22
N ALA A 20 4.81 -5.58 4.65
CA ALA A 20 3.59 -6.32 4.37
C ALA A 20 3.03 -6.70 5.74
N GLU A 21 2.29 -5.77 6.37
CA GLU A 21 1.30 -6.20 7.35
C GLU A 21 0.48 -7.24 6.61
N VAL A 22 0.59 -8.49 7.04
CA VAL A 22 -0.40 -9.51 6.73
C VAL A 22 -1.66 -8.95 7.34
N ILE A 23 -2.46 -8.25 6.53
CA ILE A 23 -3.75 -7.73 6.94
C ILE A 23 -4.64 -8.97 7.04
N THR A 24 -4.50 -9.70 8.12
CA THR A 24 -5.53 -10.61 8.59
C THR A 24 -6.67 -9.71 9.04
N THR A 25 -7.45 -9.21 8.08
CA THR A 25 -8.70 -8.52 8.37
C THR A 25 -9.56 -9.51 9.15
N VAL A 26 -9.73 -9.25 10.44
CA VAL A 26 -10.84 -9.80 11.21
C VAL A 26 -12.10 -9.14 10.66
N ILE A 27 -12.56 -9.60 9.49
CA ILE A 27 -13.88 -9.28 8.98
C ILE A 27 -14.82 -10.09 9.87
N SER A 28 -15.64 -9.41 10.67
CA SER A 28 -16.73 -10.05 11.39
C SER A 28 -17.50 -10.97 10.44
N LEU A 29 -17.69 -12.22 10.84
CA LEU A 29 -18.14 -13.41 10.08
C LEU A 29 -19.53 -13.32 9.40
N ARG A 30 -20.06 -12.14 9.12
CA ARG A 30 -21.11 -12.03 8.11
C ARG A 30 -20.44 -12.21 6.75
N SER A 31 -20.48 -13.45 6.26
CA SER A 31 -19.99 -13.83 4.92
C SER A 31 -20.60 -12.90 3.89
N THR A 32 -19.85 -11.89 3.48
CA THR A 32 -20.21 -11.02 2.37
C THR A 32 -19.79 -11.76 1.10
N PRO A 33 -20.70 -11.96 0.13
CA PRO A 33 -20.38 -12.72 -1.07
C PRO A 33 -19.34 -11.98 -1.91
N VAL A 34 -18.26 -12.68 -2.25
CA VAL A 34 -17.28 -12.20 -3.24
C VAL A 34 -17.88 -12.37 -4.63
N ILE A 35 -18.03 -11.27 -5.37
CA ILE A 35 -18.64 -11.28 -6.71
C ILE A 35 -17.63 -11.62 -7.79
N GLY A 36 -16.35 -11.34 -7.55
CA GLY A 36 -15.31 -11.66 -8.52
C GLY A 36 -13.91 -11.43 -7.96
N LYS A 37 -12.93 -11.95 -8.68
CA LYS A 37 -11.51 -11.77 -8.41
C LYS A 37 -10.84 -11.24 -9.68
N GLY A 38 -10.00 -10.22 -9.54
CA GLY A 38 -9.45 -9.55 -10.72
C GLY A 38 -8.13 -8.83 -10.46
N LYS A 39 -7.64 -8.19 -11.53
CA LYS A 39 -6.50 -7.28 -11.47
C LYS A 39 -7.01 -5.84 -11.46
N VAL A 40 -6.49 -5.01 -10.56
CA VAL A 40 -6.85 -3.59 -10.45
C VAL A 40 -5.62 -2.75 -10.66
N LEU A 41 -5.74 -1.75 -11.53
CA LEU A 41 -4.66 -0.85 -11.89
C LEU A 41 -4.92 0.53 -11.26
N PHE A 42 -4.09 0.93 -10.29
CA PHE A 42 -4.14 2.23 -9.66
C PHE A 42 -3.13 3.18 -10.29
N LYS A 43 -3.62 4.29 -10.85
CA LYS A 43 -2.78 5.39 -11.29
C LYS A 43 -2.42 6.25 -10.08
N LEU A 44 -1.14 6.31 -9.76
CA LEU A 44 -0.60 7.12 -8.68
C LEU A 44 -0.17 8.49 -9.20
N THR A 45 0.10 9.42 -8.28
CA THR A 45 0.74 10.69 -8.62
C THR A 45 2.15 10.43 -9.18
N PHE A 46 2.66 11.36 -9.99
CA PHE A 46 3.94 11.24 -10.71
C PHE A 46 3.99 10.18 -11.83
N GLY A 47 2.84 9.87 -12.43
CA GLY A 47 2.78 8.99 -13.62
C GLY A 47 3.07 7.52 -13.33
N LYS A 48 3.16 7.15 -12.06
CA LYS A 48 3.37 5.76 -11.64
C LYS A 48 2.06 4.99 -11.66
N VAL A 49 2.16 3.69 -11.91
CA VAL A 49 1.02 2.79 -11.95
C VAL A 49 1.30 1.59 -11.06
N LEU A 50 0.37 1.28 -10.16
CA LEU A 50 0.41 0.09 -9.30
C LEU A 50 -0.60 -0.94 -9.81
N ALA A 51 -0.13 -2.13 -10.15
CA ALA A 51 -0.98 -3.25 -10.52
C ALA A 51 -1.16 -4.18 -9.32
N LEU A 52 -2.39 -4.27 -8.82
CA LEU A 52 -2.77 -5.26 -7.82
C LEU A 52 -3.34 -6.48 -8.54
N SER A 53 -2.81 -7.66 -8.25
CA SER A 53 -3.37 -8.92 -8.70
C SER A 53 -4.20 -9.53 -7.57
N ASP A 54 -5.10 -10.44 -7.95
CA ASP A 54 -5.86 -11.25 -6.99
C ASP A 54 -6.81 -10.45 -6.06
N VAL A 55 -7.29 -9.29 -6.51
CA VAL A 55 -8.20 -8.42 -5.74
C VAL A 55 -9.60 -9.00 -5.73
N LEU A 56 -10.17 -9.16 -4.52
CA LEU A 56 -11.56 -9.60 -4.33
C LEU A 56 -12.52 -8.42 -4.43
N HIS A 57 -13.52 -8.52 -5.30
CA HIS A 57 -14.60 -7.55 -5.39
C HIS A 57 -15.76 -7.97 -4.48
N VAL A 58 -15.99 -7.18 -3.44
CA VAL A 58 -17.07 -7.39 -2.46
C VAL A 58 -17.87 -6.08 -2.33
N PRO A 59 -18.98 -5.90 -3.07
CA PRO A 59 -19.67 -4.61 -3.16
C PRO A 59 -20.27 -4.12 -1.83
N ASP A 60 -20.56 -5.06 -0.93
CA ASP A 60 -21.12 -4.77 0.39
C ASP A 60 -20.06 -4.17 1.34
N ILE A 61 -18.78 -4.30 1.03
CA ILE A 61 -17.68 -3.68 1.77
C ILE A 61 -17.36 -2.34 1.11
N ARG A 62 -17.87 -1.25 1.70
CA ARG A 62 -17.56 0.14 1.29
C ARG A 62 -16.70 0.88 2.32
N TRP A 63 -15.90 0.15 3.10
CA TRP A 63 -15.02 0.76 4.10
C TRP A 63 -13.70 1.18 3.48
N ASN A 64 -13.23 2.38 3.86
CA ASN A 64 -11.87 2.80 3.61
C ASN A 64 -10.96 2.06 4.59
N LEU A 65 -9.89 1.45 4.08
CA LEU A 65 -8.87 0.86 4.92
C LEU A 65 -7.95 1.97 5.43
N VAL A 66 -7.88 2.13 6.76
CA VAL A 66 -6.96 3.06 7.41
C VAL A 66 -6.02 2.25 8.30
N SER A 67 -4.71 2.49 8.20
CA SER A 67 -3.73 1.80 9.04
C SER A 67 -3.81 2.31 10.48
N VAL A 68 -3.88 1.37 11.43
CA VAL A 68 -3.90 1.67 12.88
C VAL A 68 -2.63 2.41 13.32
N SER A 69 -1.47 2.05 12.75
CA SER A 69 -0.22 2.73 13.06
C SER A 69 -0.22 4.21 12.66
N LEU A 70 -0.91 4.54 11.56
CA LEU A 70 -1.09 5.93 11.11
C LEU A 70 -2.03 6.70 12.03
N LEU A 71 -3.09 6.06 12.53
CA LEU A 71 -4.00 6.65 13.51
C LEU A 71 -3.28 6.99 14.82
N GLY A 72 -2.43 6.09 15.31
CA GLY A 72 -1.58 6.35 16.49
C GLY A 72 -0.66 7.57 16.30
N LYS A 73 -0.06 7.73 15.11
CA LYS A 73 0.74 8.91 14.75
C LYS A 73 -0.09 10.20 14.68
N ALA A 74 -1.35 10.10 14.27
CA ALA A 74 -2.28 11.22 14.23
C ALA A 74 -2.90 11.58 15.59
N GLY A 75 -2.54 10.86 16.67
CA GLY A 75 -3.08 11.09 18.01
C GLY A 75 -4.49 10.55 18.21
N VAL A 76 -5.00 9.75 17.26
CA VAL A 76 -6.28 9.05 17.41
C VAL A 76 -6.05 7.85 18.32
N ARG A 77 -6.70 7.87 19.49
CA ARG A 77 -6.74 6.72 20.39
C ARG A 77 -7.90 5.84 19.97
N ILE A 78 -7.59 4.59 19.64
CA ILE A 78 -8.56 3.57 19.22
C ILE A 78 -8.82 2.63 20.40
#